data_AF-A0A382A9R9-F1
#
_entry.id   AF-A0A382A9R9-F1
#
_cell.length_a   1.000
_cell.length_b   1.000
_cell.length_c   1.000
_cell.angle_alpha   90.00
_cell.angle_beta   90.00
_cell.angle_gamma   90.00
#
_symmetry.space_group_name_H-M   'P 1'
#
loop_
_entity.id
_entity.type
_entity.pdbx_description
1 polymer ?
#
loop_
_entity_poly.entity_id
_entity_poly.type
_entity_poly.pdbx_seq_one_letter_code
_entity_poly.pdbx_strand_id
1 'polypeptide(L)'
;MADTFLTEEVKNKWAKVINHVDLPEIKESWKKRVTAICLENTSREVAKSSEYVDQTLMSEAAPANAAGAFPRANLQGFDPILISLIRRSMPNLIAYDLCGVQPMTGPTGLIFAMKSKFTTQGGTEALFNEANTGFSANGDSQTGTLPAGNTSALSNSTNYLYDTGMTTAYGETRGDSTANAIPEMAFSIDKVTVTAVTRKLKAEYTIEIAQDLKAVHGLDAETELANILSAEILAEINREIIRTIYFGAVAGANNNTTTAGVFDLDTDSDGRWMVERFKGLFFQIERDANAIAKATRRGKGNIVLCSSDVASALAASELLSYAPEYDAKLSVDDTGSTFVGTLQGRYKVYIDPYAAVNDVNHFVVGYRGTSPYDAGLFYCPYVPLQMLRAQDPNSFQPKIGFQTRYGIVTNPFANADGTADGTIVTRANQYYRIVNVRNLM
;
A
#
# COMPACT_ATOMS: atom_id res chain seq x y z
N MET A 1 18.22 27.64 -7.73
CA MET A 1 18.60 27.82 -9.15
C MET A 1 20.06 28.22 -9.36
N ALA A 2 20.91 28.24 -8.31
CA ALA A 2 22.31 28.69 -8.41
C ALA A 2 23.32 27.57 -8.77
N ASP A 3 23.02 26.29 -8.50
CA ASP A 3 23.98 25.19 -8.73
C ASP A 3 24.08 24.72 -10.18
N THR A 4 23.17 25.12 -11.07
CA THR A 4 23.15 24.64 -12.46
C THR A 4 24.23 25.33 -13.31
N PHE A 5 24.51 26.61 -13.05
CA PHE A 5 25.44 27.43 -13.84
C PHE A 5 26.91 27.04 -13.65
N LEU A 6 27.33 26.72 -12.41
CA LEU A 6 28.69 26.25 -12.12
C LEU A 6 29.03 24.93 -12.83
N THR A 7 28.03 24.10 -13.14
CA THR A 7 28.26 22.80 -13.80
C THR A 7 28.38 22.87 -15.31
N GLU A 8 27.82 23.89 -15.98
CA GLU A 8 27.96 24.03 -17.44
C GLU A 8 29.32 24.63 -17.84
N GLU A 9 29.83 25.61 -17.09
CA GLU A 9 31.15 26.18 -17.34
C GLU A 9 32.28 25.14 -17.21
N VAL A 10 32.23 24.31 -16.17
CA VAL A 10 33.20 23.22 -15.96
C VAL A 10 33.09 22.15 -17.06
N LYS A 11 31.87 21.84 -17.52
CA LYS A 11 31.66 20.93 -18.65
C LYS A 11 32.25 21.49 -19.94
N ASN A 12 32.07 22.78 -20.23
CA ASN A 12 32.59 23.43 -21.42
C ASN A 12 34.13 23.50 -21.40
N LYS A 13 34.73 23.78 -20.24
CA LYS A 13 36.18 23.81 -20.04
C LYS A 13 36.83 22.45 -20.34
N TRP A 14 36.24 21.36 -19.86
CA TRP A 14 36.79 20.00 -20.02
C TRP A 14 36.22 19.22 -21.22
N ALA A 15 35.35 19.83 -22.03
CA ALA A 15 34.69 19.19 -23.18
C ALA A 15 35.67 18.62 -24.20
N LYS A 16 36.82 19.27 -24.41
CA LYS A 16 37.86 18.81 -25.35
C LYS A 16 38.58 17.53 -24.87
N VAL A 17 38.71 17.36 -23.56
CA VAL A 17 39.37 16.19 -22.95
C VAL A 17 38.38 15.03 -22.85
N ILE A 18 37.12 15.32 -22.52
CA ILE A 18 36.08 14.30 -22.35
C ILE A 18 35.62 13.70 -23.69
N ASN A 19 35.64 14.48 -24.77
CA ASN A 19 35.23 14.03 -26.10
C ASN A 19 36.44 13.82 -27.05
N HIS A 20 37.61 13.48 -26.50
CA HIS A 20 38.81 13.22 -27.31
C HIS A 20 38.65 11.94 -28.14
N VAL A 21 39.10 11.96 -29.40
CA VAL A 21 38.86 10.90 -30.39
C VAL A 21 39.54 9.57 -30.04
N ASP A 22 40.64 9.64 -29.28
CA ASP A 22 41.43 8.46 -28.87
C ASP A 22 40.95 7.84 -27.55
N LEU A 23 39.94 8.43 -26.89
CA LEU A 23 39.40 7.92 -25.62
C LEU A 23 38.01 7.28 -25.84
N PRO A 24 37.67 6.20 -25.11
CA PRO A 24 36.35 5.60 -25.18
C PRO A 24 35.25 6.62 -24.86
N GLU A 25 34.25 6.73 -25.73
CA GLU A 25 33.16 7.71 -25.54
C GLU A 25 32.28 7.35 -24.32
N ILE A 26 32.15 8.29 -23.39
CA ILE A 26 31.28 8.15 -22.22
C ILE A 26 29.84 8.46 -22.65
N LYS A 27 28.96 7.44 -22.76
CA LYS A 27 27.58 7.65 -23.26
C LYS A 27 26.63 8.33 -22.26
N GLU A 28 26.85 8.19 -20.96
CA GLU A 28 25.96 8.70 -19.91
C GLU A 28 26.29 10.13 -19.47
N SER A 29 25.28 11.02 -19.48
CA SER A 29 25.41 12.44 -19.09
C SER A 29 25.87 12.63 -17.63
N TRP A 30 25.46 11.74 -16.72
CA TRP A 30 25.90 11.76 -15.31
C TRP A 30 27.40 11.43 -15.17
N LYS A 31 27.87 10.36 -15.83
CA LYS A 31 29.28 9.96 -15.80
C LYS A 31 30.17 11.07 -16.37
N LYS A 32 29.78 11.69 -17.49
CA LYS A 32 30.48 12.88 -18.03
C LYS A 32 30.58 14.01 -17.01
N ARG A 33 29.51 14.29 -16.24
CA ARG A 33 29.51 15.33 -15.19
C ARG A 33 30.48 15.00 -14.06
N VAL A 34 30.46 13.76 -13.55
CA VAL A 34 31.37 13.34 -12.47
C VAL A 34 32.83 13.41 -12.91
N THR A 35 33.15 12.92 -14.11
CA THR A 35 34.51 13.00 -14.66
C THR A 35 34.98 14.44 -14.85
N ALA A 36 34.11 15.36 -15.32
CA ALA A 36 34.43 16.77 -15.44
C ALA A 36 34.76 17.43 -14.08
N ILE A 37 34.01 17.08 -13.04
CA ILE A 37 34.24 17.59 -11.68
C ILE A 37 35.55 17.02 -11.11
N CYS A 38 35.84 15.74 -11.33
CA CYS A 38 37.11 15.13 -10.91
C CYS A 38 38.32 15.80 -11.61
N LEU A 39 38.22 16.11 -12.91
CA LEU A 39 39.27 16.80 -13.66
C LEU A 39 39.46 18.24 -13.16
N GLU A 40 38.37 18.95 -12.89
CA GLU A 40 38.44 20.31 -12.34
C GLU A 40 39.09 20.31 -10.94
N ASN A 41 38.69 19.39 -10.07
CA ASN A 41 39.29 19.23 -8.74
C ASN A 41 40.79 18.89 -8.86
N THR A 42 41.16 17.96 -9.74
CA THR A 42 42.56 17.60 -9.97
C THR A 42 43.36 18.80 -10.49
N SER A 43 42.81 19.57 -11.43
CA SER A 43 43.48 20.77 -11.95
C SER A 43 43.65 21.87 -10.90
N ARG A 44 42.68 22.01 -10.01
CA ARG A 44 42.70 22.98 -8.93
C ARG A 44 43.71 22.59 -7.86
N GLU A 45 43.85 21.30 -7.58
CA GLU A 45 44.89 20.78 -6.68
C GLU A 45 46.30 20.90 -7.28
N VAL A 46 46.46 20.71 -8.59
CA VAL A 46 47.74 20.96 -9.28
C VAL A 46 48.08 22.45 -9.34
N ALA A 47 47.09 23.33 -9.52
CA ALA A 47 47.30 24.77 -9.48
C ALA A 47 47.70 25.24 -8.08
N LYS A 48 47.02 24.76 -7.03
CA LYS A 48 47.39 25.03 -5.63
C LYS A 48 48.78 24.49 -5.29
N SER A 49 49.12 23.27 -5.72
CA SER A 49 50.47 22.74 -5.45
C SER A 49 51.56 23.56 -6.13
N SER A 50 51.29 24.15 -7.30
CA SER A 50 52.22 25.07 -7.96
C SER A 50 52.39 26.41 -7.24
N GLU A 51 51.35 26.90 -6.57
CA GLU A 51 51.38 28.13 -5.76
C GLU A 51 52.15 27.94 -4.44
N TYR A 52 52.19 26.70 -3.91
CA TYR A 52 52.94 26.35 -2.70
C TYR A 52 54.42 26.02 -2.94
N VAL A 53 54.84 25.64 -4.15
CA VAL A 53 56.26 25.47 -4.48
C VAL A 53 57.01 26.80 -4.35
N ASP A 54 56.37 27.93 -4.63
CA ASP A 54 56.98 29.27 -4.53
C ASP A 54 57.19 29.73 -3.07
N GLN A 55 56.44 29.19 -2.11
CA GLN A 55 56.62 29.47 -0.67
C GLN A 55 57.73 28.65 0.01
N THR A 56 58.26 27.60 -0.65
CA THR A 56 59.35 26.77 -0.09
C THR A 56 60.76 27.35 -0.28
N LEU A 57 60.91 28.48 -1.01
CA LEU A 57 62.21 29.11 -1.26
C LEU A 57 62.59 30.22 -0.24
N MET A 58 61.68 30.61 0.67
CA MET A 58 61.95 31.58 1.74
C MET A 58 62.02 30.87 3.10
N SER A 59 63.14 30.20 3.36
CA SER A 59 63.41 29.53 4.62
C SER A 59 63.75 30.56 5.72
N GLU A 60 62.78 30.87 6.56
CA GLU A 60 63.02 31.47 7.88
C GLU A 60 62.89 30.36 8.95
N ALA A 61 63.89 30.24 9.82
CA ALA A 61 63.99 29.15 10.79
C ALA A 61 62.83 29.18 11.81
N ALA A 62 62.08 28.08 11.89
CA ALA A 62 60.96 27.94 12.82
C ALA A 62 61.45 27.94 14.30
N PRO A 63 60.74 28.63 15.22
CA PRO A 63 61.10 28.67 16.65
C PRO A 63 60.98 27.31 17.35
N ALA A 64 61.88 27.07 18.32
CA ALA A 64 62.15 25.78 18.95
C ALA A 64 61.05 25.17 19.85
N ASN A 65 59.86 25.78 19.97
CA ASN A 65 58.74 25.26 20.77
C ASN A 65 57.42 25.35 20.01
N ALA A 66 57.16 24.40 19.10
CA ALA A 66 55.83 24.10 18.60
C ALA A 66 55.33 22.81 19.26
N ALA A 67 54.30 22.94 20.07
CA ALA A 67 53.75 21.86 20.88
C ALA A 67 53.05 20.79 20.01
N GLY A 68 53.33 19.52 20.31
CA GLY A 68 52.28 18.50 20.38
C GLY A 68 52.15 17.58 19.18
N ALA A 69 52.79 16.42 19.29
CA ALA A 69 52.67 15.24 18.45
C ALA A 69 51.23 14.76 18.19
N PHE A 70 50.83 14.75 16.92
CA PHE A 70 49.83 13.83 16.35
C PHE A 70 50.45 13.14 15.12
N PRO A 71 50.03 11.91 14.76
CA PRO A 71 50.81 11.03 13.89
C PRO A 71 50.61 11.37 12.40
N ARG A 72 51.28 12.42 11.93
CA ARG A 72 51.86 12.52 10.57
C ARG A 72 52.63 13.83 10.44
N ALA A 73 53.95 13.71 10.34
CA ALA A 73 54.82 14.84 10.06
C ALA A 73 54.55 15.39 8.65
N ASN A 74 54.33 16.71 8.56
CA ASN A 74 54.44 17.55 7.35
C ASN A 74 53.32 17.50 6.29
N LEU A 75 52.05 17.42 6.67
CA LEU A 75 50.96 18.01 5.85
C LEU A 75 50.27 19.08 6.70
N GLN A 76 50.38 20.36 6.30
CA GLN A 76 49.45 21.39 6.77
C GLN A 76 48.04 20.86 6.53
N GLY A 77 47.22 20.83 7.59
CA GLY A 77 45.89 20.25 7.57
C GLY A 77 45.06 20.85 6.46
N PHE A 78 44.86 20.11 5.38
CA PHE A 78 43.79 20.37 4.45
C PHE A 78 42.49 20.22 5.23
N ASP A 79 41.69 21.28 5.29
CA ASP A 79 40.31 21.15 5.74
C ASP A 79 39.62 20.16 4.78
N PRO A 80 39.18 18.99 5.26
CA PRO A 80 38.55 18.01 4.40
C PRO A 80 37.29 18.63 3.78
N ILE A 81 37.17 18.57 2.45
CA ILE A 81 35.97 19.00 1.73
C ILE A 81 34.82 18.07 2.16
N LEU A 82 33.85 18.62 2.90
CA LEU A 82 32.67 17.88 3.36
C LEU A 82 31.81 17.47 2.15
N ILE A 83 31.76 16.18 1.87
CA ILE A 83 30.83 15.60 0.89
C ILE A 83 29.40 15.73 1.45
N SER A 84 28.45 16.13 0.60
CA SER A 84 27.05 16.31 0.99
C SER A 84 26.46 15.07 1.65
N LEU A 85 25.72 15.25 2.74
CA LEU A 85 25.05 14.18 3.47
C LEU A 85 24.02 13.44 2.59
N ILE A 86 24.06 12.11 2.56
CA ILE A 86 23.09 11.27 1.86
C ILE A 86 21.97 10.88 2.82
N ARG A 87 20.71 10.97 2.37
CA ARG A 87 19.52 10.52 3.11
C ARG A 87 18.94 9.27 2.46
N ARG A 88 18.26 8.44 3.26
CA ARG A 88 17.43 7.34 2.74
C ARG A 88 16.10 7.91 2.23
N SER A 89 15.63 7.44 1.08
CA SER A 89 14.30 7.79 0.57
C SER A 89 13.20 7.15 1.41
N MET A 90 12.09 7.86 1.55
CA MET A 90 10.89 7.34 2.20
C MET A 90 10.10 6.50 1.19
N PRO A 91 9.57 5.33 1.56
CA PRO A 91 8.70 4.56 0.68
C PRO A 91 7.37 5.28 0.39
N ASN A 92 6.82 5.04 -0.79
CA ASN A 92 5.54 5.61 -1.19
C ASN A 92 4.37 4.98 -0.41
N LEU A 93 3.34 5.79 -0.12
CA LEU A 93 2.18 5.41 0.68
C LEU A 93 1.00 5.04 -0.24
N ILE A 94 0.30 3.93 0.04
CA ILE A 94 -0.79 3.40 -0.82
C ILE A 94 -2.09 3.13 -0.10
N ALA A 95 -2.09 3.11 1.24
CA ALA A 95 -3.20 2.61 2.05
C ALA A 95 -4.55 3.28 1.75
N TYR A 96 -4.55 4.58 1.43
CA TYR A 96 -5.77 5.34 1.17
C TYR A 96 -6.47 4.98 -0.14
N ASP A 97 -5.75 4.32 -1.05
CA ASP A 97 -6.35 3.80 -2.27
C ASP A 97 -7.07 2.47 -2.05
N LEU A 98 -6.64 1.71 -1.03
CA LEU A 98 -7.16 0.38 -0.70
C LEU A 98 -8.38 0.42 0.23
N CYS A 99 -8.45 1.37 1.18
CA CYS A 99 -9.55 1.47 2.14
C CYS A 99 -10.47 2.67 1.89
N GLY A 100 -11.67 2.65 2.48
CA GLY A 100 -12.55 3.83 2.54
C GLY A 100 -12.05 4.82 3.59
N VAL A 101 -12.23 6.12 3.36
CA VAL A 101 -11.85 7.16 4.33
C VAL A 101 -13.10 7.86 4.84
N GLN A 102 -13.28 7.89 6.16
CA GLN A 102 -14.43 8.52 6.81
C GLN A 102 -13.98 9.42 7.97
N PRO A 103 -13.81 10.74 7.74
CA PRO A 103 -13.37 11.63 8.81
C PRO A 103 -14.39 11.68 9.95
N MET A 104 -13.91 11.66 11.18
CA MET A 104 -14.72 11.75 12.39
C MET A 104 -14.72 13.18 12.91
N THR A 105 -15.87 13.66 13.38
CA THR A 105 -16.00 14.97 14.05
C THR A 105 -15.92 14.86 15.58
N GLY A 106 -16.06 13.64 16.12
CA GLY A 106 -15.93 13.35 17.55
C GLY A 106 -14.99 12.17 17.82
N PRO A 107 -14.61 11.93 19.09
CA PRO A 107 -13.69 10.86 19.47
C PRO A 107 -14.28 9.45 19.27
N THR A 108 -15.60 9.36 19.17
CA THR A 108 -16.33 8.15 18.78
C THR A 108 -17.25 8.48 17.61
N GLY A 109 -17.33 7.56 16.66
CA GLY A 109 -18.14 7.66 15.45
C GLY A 109 -19.06 6.44 15.38
N LEU A 110 -20.23 6.61 14.78
CA LEU A 110 -21.19 5.54 14.57
C LEU A 110 -21.38 5.31 13.08
N ILE A 111 -21.21 4.07 12.65
CA ILE A 111 -21.56 3.64 11.30
C ILE A 111 -22.87 2.87 11.42
N PHE A 112 -23.87 3.29 10.65
CA PHE A 112 -25.17 2.63 10.60
C PHE A 112 -25.28 1.77 9.34
N ALA A 113 -25.84 0.58 9.50
CA ALA A 113 -26.13 -0.34 8.41
C ALA A 113 -27.59 -0.76 8.48
N MET A 114 -28.33 -0.55 7.40
CA MET A 114 -29.71 -1.02 7.28
C MET A 114 -29.74 -2.38 6.59
N LYS A 115 -30.43 -3.33 7.19
CA LYS A 115 -30.65 -4.68 6.64
C LYS A 115 -32.13 -4.93 6.46
N SER A 116 -32.51 -5.47 5.31
CA SER A 116 -33.87 -5.98 5.07
C SER A 116 -34.00 -7.40 5.60
N LYS A 117 -35.03 -7.69 6.38
CA LYS A 117 -35.26 -8.98 7.03
C LYS A 117 -36.62 -9.54 6.66
N PHE A 118 -36.73 -10.88 6.62
CA PHE A 118 -38.01 -11.57 6.47
C PHE A 118 -38.73 -11.69 7.82
N THR A 119 -40.04 -11.47 7.82
CA THR A 119 -41.00 -11.68 8.93
C THR A 119 -40.80 -10.79 10.16
N THR A 120 -39.59 -10.70 10.70
CA THR A 120 -39.27 -9.89 11.89
C THR A 120 -37.90 -9.23 11.77
N GLN A 121 -37.60 -8.26 12.62
CA GLN A 121 -36.29 -7.60 12.66
C GLN A 121 -35.13 -8.57 13.01
N GLY A 122 -35.42 -9.71 13.65
CA GLY A 122 -34.44 -10.77 13.93
C GLY A 122 -34.39 -11.88 12.88
N GLY A 123 -35.17 -11.76 11.80
CA GLY A 123 -35.26 -12.78 10.77
C GLY A 123 -34.06 -12.87 9.84
N THR A 124 -34.14 -13.80 8.89
CA THR A 124 -33.15 -13.98 7.83
C THR A 124 -33.07 -12.74 6.94
N GLU A 125 -31.86 -12.33 6.54
CA GLU A 125 -31.66 -11.18 5.66
C GLU A 125 -32.09 -11.49 4.21
N ALA A 126 -32.92 -10.62 3.64
CA ALA A 126 -33.58 -10.84 2.36
C ALA A 126 -32.73 -10.53 1.12
N LEU A 127 -31.77 -9.62 1.22
CA LEU A 127 -31.00 -9.11 0.07
C LEU A 127 -29.56 -9.64 -0.01
N PHE A 128 -29.18 -10.58 0.85
CA PHE A 128 -27.83 -11.13 0.90
C PHE A 128 -27.75 -12.51 0.22
N ASN A 129 -28.57 -13.45 0.69
CA ASN A 129 -28.68 -14.79 0.12
C ASN A 129 -29.59 -14.82 -1.12
N GLU A 130 -29.71 -15.99 -1.75
CA GLU A 130 -30.67 -16.21 -2.83
C GLU A 130 -32.08 -15.84 -2.38
N ALA A 131 -32.83 -15.16 -3.26
CA ALA A 131 -34.17 -14.71 -2.96
C ALA A 131 -35.12 -15.92 -2.85
N ASN A 132 -35.91 -15.97 -1.78
CA ASN A 132 -36.92 -17.00 -1.58
C ASN A 132 -38.10 -16.81 -2.55
N THR A 133 -38.28 -17.75 -3.49
CA THR A 133 -39.34 -17.68 -4.51
C THR A 133 -40.76 -17.89 -3.95
N GLY A 134 -40.90 -18.52 -2.78
CA GLY A 134 -42.19 -18.82 -2.15
C GLY A 134 -42.63 -17.82 -1.07
N PHE A 135 -41.73 -16.93 -0.62
CA PHE A 135 -42.00 -16.05 0.51
C PHE A 135 -43.24 -15.16 0.29
N SER A 136 -43.38 -14.55 -0.89
CA SER A 136 -44.52 -13.67 -1.20
C SER A 136 -45.78 -14.42 -1.66
N ALA A 137 -45.68 -15.72 -1.96
CA ALA A 137 -46.79 -16.53 -2.48
C ALA A 137 -47.44 -17.35 -1.34
N ASN A 138 -46.66 -18.25 -0.74
CA ASN A 138 -47.16 -19.19 0.25
C ASN A 138 -46.66 -18.88 1.67
N GLY A 139 -45.62 -18.04 1.80
CA GLY A 139 -44.95 -17.79 3.09
C GLY A 139 -43.96 -18.89 3.47
N ASP A 140 -43.70 -19.81 2.54
CA ASP A 140 -42.83 -20.97 2.74
C ASP A 140 -41.34 -20.60 2.66
N SER A 141 -40.51 -21.37 3.35
CA SER A 141 -39.05 -21.27 3.27
C SER A 141 -38.53 -22.10 2.09
N GLN A 142 -37.79 -21.49 1.18
CA GLN A 142 -37.12 -22.22 0.11
C GLN A 142 -35.97 -23.07 0.69
N THR A 143 -35.87 -24.32 0.24
CA THR A 143 -34.79 -25.25 0.60
C THR A 143 -33.87 -25.50 -0.61
N GLY A 144 -32.56 -25.51 -0.37
CA GLY A 144 -31.50 -25.73 -1.38
C GLY A 144 -30.89 -24.44 -1.94
N THR A 145 -29.56 -24.39 -2.08
CA THR A 145 -28.80 -23.18 -2.48
C THR A 145 -27.94 -23.37 -3.73
N LEU A 146 -27.97 -24.55 -4.34
CA LEU A 146 -27.07 -24.95 -5.43
C LEU A 146 -27.83 -25.70 -6.54
N PRO A 147 -28.00 -25.11 -7.73
CA PRO A 147 -28.50 -25.85 -8.89
C PRO A 147 -27.47 -26.86 -9.43
N ALA A 148 -26.18 -26.67 -9.14
CA ALA A 148 -25.06 -27.47 -9.65
C ALA A 148 -24.85 -28.84 -8.95
N GLY A 149 -25.61 -29.12 -7.88
CA GLY A 149 -25.78 -30.50 -7.38
C GLY A 149 -26.43 -31.43 -8.41
N ASN A 150 -26.91 -30.88 -9.53
CA ASN A 150 -27.46 -31.57 -10.68
C ASN A 150 -26.37 -32.10 -11.64
N THR A 151 -25.31 -32.71 -11.12
CA THR A 151 -24.31 -33.44 -11.93
C THR A 151 -24.34 -34.94 -11.60
N SER A 152 -24.96 -35.68 -12.52
CA SER A 152 -24.91 -37.14 -12.77
C SER A 152 -25.30 -38.18 -11.71
N ALA A 153 -25.47 -37.87 -10.41
CA ALA A 153 -25.83 -38.90 -9.41
C ALA A 153 -27.14 -38.67 -8.63
N LEU A 154 -27.82 -37.53 -8.84
CA LEU A 154 -29.07 -37.19 -8.14
C LEU A 154 -30.10 -36.57 -9.10
N SER A 155 -30.41 -37.26 -10.20
CA SER A 155 -31.55 -36.95 -11.09
C SER A 155 -32.94 -37.06 -10.40
N ASN A 156 -32.97 -37.09 -9.07
CA ASN A 156 -34.15 -37.18 -8.22
C ASN A 156 -33.93 -36.43 -6.88
N SER A 157 -33.18 -35.32 -6.88
CA SER A 157 -33.08 -34.46 -5.70
C SER A 157 -34.31 -33.56 -5.60
N THR A 158 -35.19 -33.84 -4.64
CA THR A 158 -36.32 -32.99 -4.27
C THR A 158 -35.91 -31.76 -3.43
N ASN A 159 -34.61 -31.46 -3.33
CA ASN A 159 -34.09 -30.47 -2.38
C ASN A 159 -33.72 -29.12 -2.99
N TYR A 160 -33.81 -28.93 -4.31
CA TYR A 160 -33.76 -27.61 -4.94
C TYR A 160 -35.17 -27.24 -5.37
N LEU A 161 -35.88 -26.55 -4.49
CA LEU A 161 -37.29 -26.23 -4.66
C LEU A 161 -37.44 -24.85 -5.28
N TYR A 162 -38.45 -24.71 -6.14
CA TYR A 162 -38.97 -23.43 -6.61
C TYR A 162 -40.46 -23.38 -6.28
N ASP A 163 -40.97 -22.17 -6.07
CA ASP A 163 -42.39 -21.94 -5.85
C ASP A 163 -42.94 -20.98 -6.91
N THR A 164 -44.23 -21.08 -7.20
CA THR A 164 -44.94 -20.24 -8.16
C THR A 164 -45.76 -19.18 -7.42
N GLY A 165 -46.26 -18.18 -8.16
CA GLY A 165 -47.22 -17.23 -7.61
C GLY A 165 -48.48 -17.91 -7.08
N MET A 166 -49.14 -17.27 -6.12
CA MET A 166 -50.40 -17.75 -5.54
C MET A 166 -51.54 -17.78 -6.58
N THR A 167 -52.49 -18.71 -6.41
CA THR A 167 -53.73 -18.71 -7.22
C THR A 167 -54.59 -17.49 -6.86
N THR A 168 -55.45 -17.05 -7.79
CA THR A 168 -56.37 -15.93 -7.54
C THR A 168 -57.28 -16.19 -6.35
N ALA A 169 -57.81 -17.41 -6.24
CA ALA A 169 -58.66 -17.82 -5.13
C ALA A 169 -57.93 -17.74 -3.78
N TYR A 170 -56.67 -18.18 -3.71
CA TYR A 170 -55.90 -18.07 -2.47
C TYR A 170 -55.53 -16.61 -2.17
N GLY A 171 -55.14 -15.84 -3.19
CA GLY A 171 -54.80 -14.43 -3.06
C GLY A 171 -55.97 -13.54 -2.58
N GLU A 172 -57.20 -13.84 -2.99
CA GLU A 172 -58.40 -13.13 -2.52
C GLU A 172 -58.70 -13.38 -1.03
N THR A 173 -58.32 -14.54 -0.51
CA THR A 173 -58.49 -14.90 0.91
C THR A 173 -57.32 -14.49 1.80
N ARG A 174 -56.21 -13.99 1.22
CA ARG A 174 -55.04 -13.58 2.01
C ARG A 174 -55.34 -12.38 2.89
N GLY A 175 -54.91 -12.45 4.15
CA GLY A 175 -55.11 -11.43 5.17
C GLY A 175 -56.47 -11.49 5.89
N ASP A 176 -57.33 -12.48 5.58
CA ASP A 176 -58.65 -12.62 6.22
C ASP A 176 -58.61 -13.22 7.64
N SER A 177 -57.50 -13.86 8.00
CA SER A 177 -57.33 -14.61 9.24
C SER A 177 -55.85 -14.82 9.57
N THR A 178 -55.55 -15.24 10.79
CA THR A 178 -54.18 -15.58 11.22
C THR A 178 -53.58 -16.73 10.39
N ALA A 179 -54.41 -17.65 9.90
CA ALA A 179 -53.96 -18.77 9.07
C ALA A 179 -53.61 -18.36 7.62
N ASN A 180 -54.23 -17.28 7.13
CA ASN A 180 -54.00 -16.73 5.78
C ASN A 180 -53.22 -15.41 5.81
N ALA A 181 -52.47 -15.12 6.87
CA ALA A 181 -51.75 -13.85 7.01
C ALA A 181 -50.85 -13.54 5.81
N ILE A 182 -50.75 -12.26 5.46
CA ILE A 182 -49.85 -11.80 4.40
C ILE A 182 -48.41 -11.81 4.98
N PRO A 183 -47.43 -12.43 4.30
CA PRO A 183 -46.04 -12.41 4.74
C PRO A 183 -45.49 -10.98 4.80
N GLU A 184 -44.84 -10.63 5.91
CA GLU A 184 -44.32 -9.29 6.16
C GLU A 184 -42.80 -9.23 5.99
N MET A 185 -42.29 -8.06 5.62
CA MET A 185 -40.85 -7.76 5.62
C MET A 185 -40.57 -6.68 6.66
N ALA A 186 -39.41 -6.79 7.30
CA ALA A 186 -38.93 -5.82 8.27
C ALA A 186 -37.58 -5.25 7.82
N PHE A 187 -37.12 -4.20 8.49
CA PHE A 187 -35.72 -3.78 8.42
C PHE A 187 -35.14 -3.68 9.83
N SER A 188 -33.85 -3.98 9.97
CA SER A 188 -33.07 -3.70 11.18
C SER A 188 -32.01 -2.65 10.85
N ILE A 189 -31.71 -1.80 11.83
CA ILE A 189 -30.61 -0.84 11.74
C ILE A 189 -29.56 -1.26 12.77
N ASP A 190 -28.46 -1.79 12.26
CA ASP A 190 -27.31 -2.15 13.07
C ASP A 190 -26.41 -0.92 13.22
N LYS A 191 -25.76 -0.81 14.38
CA LYS A 191 -24.77 0.24 14.65
C LYS A 191 -23.42 -0.39 14.93
N VAL A 192 -22.38 0.22 14.39
CA VAL A 192 -20.99 -0.11 14.65
C VAL A 192 -20.29 1.12 15.21
N THR A 193 -19.61 0.95 16.35
CA THR A 193 -18.87 2.03 17.00
C THR A 193 -17.41 2.05 16.57
N VAL A 194 -16.94 3.21 16.14
CA VAL A 194 -15.52 3.48 15.86
C VAL A 194 -14.97 4.36 16.97
N THR A 195 -13.88 3.92 17.60
CA THR A 195 -13.22 4.67 18.67
C THR A 195 -11.85 5.15 18.22
N ALA A 196 -11.57 6.44 18.36
CA ALA A 196 -10.30 7.01 17.93
C ALA A 196 -9.15 6.65 18.89
N VAL A 197 -8.18 5.91 18.36
CA VAL A 197 -6.89 5.56 18.97
C VAL A 197 -5.87 6.67 18.67
N THR A 198 -4.77 6.71 19.41
CA THR A 198 -3.75 7.78 19.33
C THR A 198 -2.38 7.22 18.96
N ARG A 199 -1.66 7.91 18.09
CA ARG A 199 -0.21 7.73 17.87
C ARG A 199 0.53 9.01 18.24
N LYS A 200 1.69 8.88 18.88
CA LYS A 200 2.58 10.00 19.21
C LYS A 200 4.03 9.59 19.12
N LEU A 201 4.87 10.47 18.56
CA LEU A 201 6.33 10.36 18.64
C LEU A 201 6.91 11.68 19.11
N LYS A 202 8.03 11.60 19.85
CA LYS A 202 8.79 12.77 20.29
C LYS A 202 10.26 12.61 19.89
N ALA A 203 10.91 13.73 19.61
CA ALA A 203 12.35 13.85 19.56
C ALA A 203 12.79 14.95 20.54
N GLU A 204 13.93 14.72 21.16
CA GLU A 204 14.60 15.68 22.02
C GLU A 204 15.96 15.94 21.37
N TYR A 205 16.33 17.21 21.25
CA TYR A 205 17.63 17.60 20.69
C TYR A 205 18.27 18.63 21.60
N THR A 206 19.60 18.57 21.71
CA THR A 206 20.35 19.54 22.52
C THR A 206 20.62 20.78 21.68
N ILE A 207 20.67 21.94 22.34
CA ILE A 207 21.00 23.21 21.68
C ILE A 207 22.41 23.14 21.11
N GLU A 208 23.34 22.48 21.82
CA GLU A 208 24.72 22.29 21.37
C GLU A 208 24.79 21.52 20.05
N ILE A 209 24.06 20.39 19.93
CA ILE A 209 24.02 19.61 18.69
C ILE A 209 23.36 20.42 17.57
N ALA A 210 22.32 21.21 17.87
CA ALA A 210 21.69 22.07 16.86
C ALA A 210 22.63 23.16 16.35
N GLN A 211 23.45 23.75 17.23
CA GLN A 211 24.47 24.73 16.86
C GLN A 211 25.59 24.10 16.03
N ASP A 212 26.11 22.96 16.45
CA ASP A 212 27.17 22.22 15.74
C ASP A 212 26.69 21.76 14.36
N LEU A 213 25.49 21.19 14.28
CA LEU A 213 24.90 20.68 13.04
C LEU A 213 24.58 21.81 12.06
N LYS A 214 24.21 22.99 12.56
CA LYS A 214 24.04 24.20 11.75
C LYS A 214 25.37 24.78 11.28
N ALA A 215 26.39 24.80 12.14
CA ALA A 215 27.70 25.36 11.82
C ALA A 215 28.49 24.50 10.82
N VAL A 216 28.45 23.17 10.98
CA VAL A 216 29.24 22.24 10.16
C VAL A 216 28.48 21.81 8.90
N HIS A 217 27.19 21.47 9.03
CA HIS A 217 26.41 20.88 7.93
C HIS A 217 25.43 21.86 7.28
N GLY A 218 25.26 23.08 7.82
CA GLY A 218 24.27 24.04 7.33
C GLY A 218 22.82 23.56 7.48
N LEU A 219 22.59 22.53 8.28
CA LEU A 219 21.30 21.88 8.47
C LEU A 219 20.62 22.43 9.73
N ASP A 220 19.29 22.42 9.73
CA ASP A 220 18.49 22.75 10.90
C ASP A 220 17.98 21.45 11.56
N ALA A 221 18.50 21.16 12.75
CA ALA A 221 18.16 19.95 13.51
C ALA A 221 16.65 19.86 13.80
N GLU A 222 15.96 20.99 14.04
CA GLU A 222 14.53 20.97 14.31
C GLU A 222 13.74 20.53 13.08
N THR A 223 14.03 21.12 11.92
CA THR A 223 13.35 20.81 10.67
C THR A 223 13.60 19.35 10.24
N GLU A 224 14.83 18.85 10.38
CA GLU A 224 15.15 17.47 10.02
C GLU A 224 14.45 16.46 10.93
N LEU A 225 14.45 16.69 12.25
CA LEU A 225 13.71 15.83 13.18
C LEU A 225 12.20 15.92 12.95
N ALA A 226 11.67 17.10 12.61
CA ALA A 226 10.26 17.27 12.31
C ALA A 226 9.83 16.41 11.10
N ASN A 227 10.66 16.40 10.05
CA ASN A 227 10.42 15.63 8.84
C ASN A 227 10.51 14.12 9.10
N ILE A 228 11.49 13.66 9.90
CA ILE A 228 11.62 12.23 10.25
C ILE A 228 10.40 11.75 11.04
N LEU A 229 9.99 12.49 12.07
CA LEU A 229 8.88 12.09 12.93
C LEU A 229 7.54 12.08 12.18
N SER A 230 7.28 13.09 11.36
CA SER A 230 6.04 13.16 10.59
C SER A 230 5.95 12.05 9.54
N ALA A 231 7.05 11.77 8.84
CA ALA A 231 7.11 10.68 7.88
C ALA A 231 6.94 9.30 8.53
N GLU A 232 7.57 9.07 9.68
CA GLU A 232 7.48 7.78 10.38
C GLU A 232 6.04 7.49 10.82
N ILE A 233 5.34 8.47 11.41
CA ILE A 233 3.93 8.29 11.81
C ILE A 233 3.05 7.95 10.60
N LEU A 234 3.27 8.63 9.46
CA LEU A 234 2.51 8.35 8.24
C LEU A 234 2.83 6.95 7.68
N ALA A 235 4.10 6.54 7.68
CA ALA A 235 4.52 5.21 7.26
C ALA A 235 3.94 4.12 8.16
N GLU A 236 3.92 4.32 9.47
CA GLU A 236 3.30 3.40 10.44
C GLU A 236 1.80 3.23 10.19
N ILE A 237 1.05 4.33 10.00
CA ILE A 237 -0.39 4.29 9.72
C ILE A 237 -0.67 3.55 8.41
N ASN A 238 0.09 3.86 7.36
CA ASN A 238 -0.02 3.20 6.07
C ASN A 238 0.22 1.68 6.21
N ARG A 239 1.26 1.28 6.95
CA ARG A 239 1.57 -0.14 7.17
C ARG A 239 0.53 -0.84 8.05
N GLU A 240 -0.04 -0.16 9.03
CA GLU A 240 -1.13 -0.68 9.86
C GLU A 240 -2.35 -1.04 9.01
N ILE A 241 -2.76 -0.16 8.09
CA ILE A 241 -3.90 -0.41 7.20
C ILE A 241 -3.61 -1.63 6.31
N ILE A 242 -2.44 -1.70 5.68
CA ILE A 242 -2.06 -2.82 4.82
C ILE A 242 -2.05 -4.15 5.60
N ARG A 243 -1.45 -4.16 6.80
CA ARG A 243 -1.43 -5.36 7.66
C ARG A 243 -2.83 -5.77 8.12
N THR A 244 -3.70 -4.80 8.38
CA THR A 244 -5.10 -5.06 8.72
C THR A 244 -5.85 -5.73 7.56
N ILE A 245 -5.58 -5.30 6.33
CA ILE A 245 -6.12 -5.95 5.12
C ILE A 245 -5.62 -7.40 5.04
N TYR A 246 -4.32 -7.65 5.22
CA TYR A 246 -3.76 -9.01 5.20
C TYR A 246 -4.35 -9.92 6.28
N PHE A 247 -4.56 -9.39 7.48
CA PHE A 247 -5.15 -10.14 8.59
C PHE A 247 -6.64 -10.42 8.36
N GLY A 248 -7.39 -9.45 7.83
CA GLY A 248 -8.83 -9.55 7.62
C GLY A 248 -9.24 -10.31 6.36
N ALA A 249 -8.40 -10.36 5.32
CA ALA A 249 -8.74 -10.94 4.02
C ALA A 249 -9.04 -12.44 4.09
N VAL A 250 -10.14 -12.86 3.47
CA VAL A 250 -10.54 -14.27 3.36
C VAL A 250 -9.52 -15.02 2.48
N ALA A 251 -9.29 -16.31 2.72
CA ALA A 251 -8.46 -17.10 1.82
C ALA A 251 -9.10 -17.20 0.42
N GLY A 252 -8.35 -16.83 -0.62
CA GLY A 252 -8.70 -17.06 -2.03
C GLY A 252 -8.30 -18.46 -2.50
N ALA A 253 -8.35 -18.74 -3.81
CA ALA A 253 -7.88 -20.00 -4.38
C ALA A 253 -8.46 -21.27 -3.69
N ASN A 254 -9.79 -21.34 -3.54
CA ASN A 254 -10.48 -22.43 -2.82
C ASN A 254 -11.04 -23.55 -3.72
N ASN A 255 -11.01 -23.39 -5.03
CA ASN A 255 -11.52 -24.40 -5.98
C ASN A 255 -10.50 -24.61 -7.09
N ASN A 256 -10.48 -25.80 -7.70
CA ASN A 256 -9.57 -26.14 -8.80
C ASN A 256 -8.10 -25.77 -8.51
N THR A 257 -7.70 -25.89 -7.25
CA THR A 257 -6.32 -25.76 -6.78
C THR A 257 -6.02 -26.93 -5.86
N THR A 258 -4.77 -27.33 -5.83
CA THR A 258 -4.28 -28.50 -5.09
C THR A 258 -4.32 -28.24 -3.59
N THR A 259 -4.07 -27.00 -3.17
CA THR A 259 -4.16 -26.56 -1.76
C THR A 259 -4.97 -25.29 -1.65
N ALA A 260 -6.02 -25.29 -0.83
CA ALA A 260 -6.84 -24.11 -0.59
C ALA A 260 -6.00 -22.95 -0.02
N GLY A 261 -6.16 -21.74 -0.58
CA GLY A 261 -5.39 -20.55 -0.17
C GLY A 261 -4.00 -20.45 -0.79
N VAL A 262 -3.60 -21.42 -1.62
CA VAL A 262 -2.33 -21.42 -2.34
C VAL A 262 -2.61 -21.60 -3.83
N PHE A 263 -1.91 -20.84 -4.66
CA PHE A 263 -1.85 -21.04 -6.10
C PHE A 263 -0.43 -21.43 -6.48
N ASP A 264 -0.27 -22.68 -6.89
CA ASP A 264 1.01 -23.23 -7.31
C ASP A 264 1.08 -23.26 -8.84
N LEU A 265 2.06 -22.56 -9.42
CA LEU A 265 2.19 -22.44 -10.87
C LEU A 265 2.55 -23.76 -11.58
N ASP A 266 3.09 -24.75 -10.86
CA ASP A 266 3.43 -26.06 -11.43
C ASP A 266 2.25 -27.02 -11.47
N THR A 267 1.37 -26.96 -10.45
CA THR A 267 0.31 -27.96 -10.24
C THR A 267 -1.09 -27.41 -10.53
N ASP A 268 -1.32 -26.11 -10.34
CA ASP A 268 -2.64 -25.47 -10.50
C ASP A 268 -2.77 -24.73 -11.84
N SER A 269 -1.74 -24.78 -12.68
CA SER A 269 -1.73 -24.19 -14.02
C SER A 269 -1.28 -25.21 -15.06
N ASP A 270 -2.17 -25.50 -16.03
CA ASP A 270 -1.91 -26.43 -17.14
C ASP A 270 -0.94 -25.89 -18.21
N GLY A 271 -0.39 -24.69 -18.03
CA GLY A 271 0.55 -24.07 -18.97
C GLY A 271 1.88 -24.85 -19.08
N ARG A 272 2.29 -25.15 -20.32
CA ARG A 272 3.56 -25.84 -20.59
C ARG A 272 4.74 -24.90 -20.49
N TRP A 273 4.56 -23.66 -20.92
CA TRP A 273 5.58 -22.60 -20.86
C TRP A 273 5.22 -21.55 -19.80
N MET A 274 6.24 -20.87 -19.26
CA MET A 274 6.07 -19.96 -18.12
C MET A 274 5.07 -18.82 -18.37
N VAL A 275 5.03 -18.28 -19.60
CA VAL A 275 4.07 -17.22 -19.98
C VAL A 275 2.62 -17.70 -19.93
N GLU A 276 2.36 -18.97 -20.26
CA GLU A 276 1.03 -19.57 -20.14
C GLU A 276 0.65 -19.75 -18.67
N ARG A 277 1.61 -20.11 -17.83
CA ARG A 277 1.40 -20.25 -16.38
C ARG A 277 1.07 -18.92 -15.71
N PHE A 278 1.70 -17.83 -16.14
CA PHE A 278 1.35 -16.47 -15.68
C PHE A 278 -0.07 -16.05 -16.11
N LYS A 279 -0.56 -16.51 -17.27
CA LYS A 279 -1.98 -16.32 -17.66
C LYS A 279 -2.93 -17.14 -16.79
N GLY A 280 -2.53 -18.33 -16.35
CA GLY A 280 -3.25 -19.10 -15.33
C GLY A 280 -3.38 -18.34 -14.00
N LEU A 281 -2.30 -17.71 -13.53
CA LEU A 281 -2.31 -16.84 -12.35
C LEU A 281 -3.29 -15.67 -12.51
N PHE A 282 -3.33 -15.03 -13.68
CA PHE A 282 -4.32 -13.98 -13.96
C PHE A 282 -5.76 -14.51 -13.90
N PHE A 283 -6.03 -15.69 -14.46
CA PHE A 283 -7.34 -16.33 -14.37
C PHE A 283 -7.75 -16.67 -12.94
N GLN A 284 -6.79 -16.91 -12.04
CA GLN A 284 -7.08 -17.06 -10.63
C GLN A 284 -7.47 -15.72 -9.97
N ILE A 285 -6.80 -14.62 -10.30
CA ILE A 285 -7.12 -13.25 -9.83
C ILE A 285 -8.54 -12.83 -10.24
N GLU A 286 -8.82 -12.75 -11.54
CA GLU A 286 -9.87 -13.59 -12.11
C GLU A 286 -11.09 -13.99 -11.26
N ARG A 287 -11.00 -15.26 -10.88
CA ARG A 287 -12.00 -16.00 -10.15
C ARG A 287 -12.21 -15.47 -8.74
N ASP A 288 -11.14 -15.05 -8.06
CA ASP A 288 -11.25 -14.47 -6.72
C ASP A 288 -11.97 -13.11 -6.76
N ALA A 289 -11.74 -12.29 -7.79
CA ALA A 289 -12.49 -11.05 -8.02
C ALA A 289 -13.99 -11.31 -8.25
N ASN A 290 -14.32 -12.35 -9.01
CA ASN A 290 -15.71 -12.78 -9.22
C ASN A 290 -16.34 -13.32 -7.92
N ALA A 291 -15.57 -14.02 -7.09
CA ALA A 291 -16.04 -14.50 -5.79
C ALA A 291 -16.32 -13.34 -4.82
N ILE A 292 -15.52 -12.27 -4.84
CA ILE A 292 -15.79 -11.04 -4.09
C ILE A 292 -17.12 -10.40 -4.54
N ALA A 293 -17.41 -10.37 -5.84
CA ALA A 293 -18.68 -9.83 -6.35
C ALA A 293 -19.90 -10.59 -5.83
N LYS A 294 -19.81 -11.93 -5.81
CA LYS A 294 -20.90 -12.78 -5.32
C LYS A 294 -21.11 -12.62 -3.81
N ALA A 295 -20.02 -12.52 -3.06
CA ALA A 295 -20.05 -12.41 -1.61
C ALA A 295 -20.55 -11.02 -1.15
N THR A 296 -20.02 -9.94 -1.74
CA THR A 296 -20.34 -8.56 -1.31
C THR A 296 -21.58 -7.99 -1.98
N ARG A 297 -21.98 -8.50 -3.15
CA ARG A 297 -23.05 -7.92 -4.02
C ARG A 297 -22.85 -6.44 -4.37
N ARG A 298 -21.63 -5.92 -4.27
CA ARG A 298 -21.28 -4.53 -4.60
C ARG A 298 -20.58 -4.42 -5.96
N GLY A 299 -19.62 -5.31 -6.22
CA GLY A 299 -18.89 -5.34 -7.48
C GLY A 299 -17.77 -6.36 -7.49
N LYS A 300 -17.20 -6.61 -8.67
CA LYS A 300 -15.98 -7.43 -8.80
C LYS A 300 -14.81 -6.70 -8.17
N GLY A 301 -13.88 -7.45 -7.58
CA GLY A 301 -12.59 -6.91 -7.12
C GLY A 301 -11.97 -6.02 -8.20
N ASN A 302 -11.37 -4.90 -7.80
CA ASN A 302 -10.83 -3.89 -8.70
C ASN A 302 -9.44 -3.40 -8.27
N ILE A 303 -8.94 -3.86 -7.13
CA ILE A 303 -7.62 -3.55 -6.62
C ILE A 303 -6.87 -4.87 -6.43
N VAL A 304 -5.59 -4.88 -6.76
CA VAL A 304 -4.67 -5.98 -6.48
C VAL A 304 -3.46 -5.40 -5.75
N LEU A 305 -3.13 -5.96 -4.59
CA LEU A 305 -1.90 -5.69 -3.85
C LEU A 305 -1.05 -6.95 -3.88
N CYS A 306 0.15 -6.91 -4.45
CA CYS A 306 0.99 -8.09 -4.59
C CYS A 306 2.45 -7.83 -4.20
N SER A 307 3.22 -8.90 -4.08
CA SER A 307 4.68 -8.81 -4.04
C SER A 307 5.23 -8.34 -5.39
N SER A 308 6.46 -7.84 -5.37
CA SER A 308 7.16 -7.33 -6.54
C SER A 308 7.45 -8.41 -7.59
N ASP A 309 7.72 -9.64 -7.15
CA ASP A 309 7.88 -10.79 -8.06
C ASP A 309 6.58 -11.14 -8.79
N VAL A 310 5.43 -11.13 -8.10
CA VAL A 310 4.12 -11.36 -8.72
C VAL A 310 3.78 -10.24 -9.69
N ALA A 311 4.06 -8.98 -9.34
CA ALA A 311 3.89 -7.85 -10.27
C ALA A 311 4.77 -8.01 -11.52
N SER A 312 6.01 -8.48 -11.36
CA SER A 312 6.95 -8.73 -12.46
C SER A 312 6.49 -9.87 -13.36
N ALA A 313 5.96 -10.96 -12.79
CA ALA A 313 5.36 -12.06 -13.55
C ALA A 313 4.14 -11.60 -14.37
N LEU A 314 3.29 -10.75 -13.80
CA LEU A 314 2.14 -10.17 -14.50
C LEU A 314 2.58 -9.20 -15.60
N ALA A 315 3.63 -8.40 -15.39
CA ALA A 315 4.23 -7.56 -16.42
C ALA A 315 4.82 -8.40 -17.57
N ALA A 316 5.50 -9.51 -17.27
CA ALA A 316 6.07 -10.41 -18.26
C ALA A 316 5.00 -11.12 -19.12
N SER A 317 3.76 -11.20 -18.64
CA SER A 317 2.64 -11.79 -19.38
C SER A 317 1.97 -10.85 -20.39
N GLU A 318 2.45 -9.60 -20.51
CA GLU A 318 1.87 -8.51 -21.34
C GLU A 318 0.43 -8.11 -20.96
N LEU A 319 -0.11 -8.63 -19.87
CA LEU A 319 -1.46 -8.31 -19.41
C LEU A 319 -1.54 -7.01 -18.61
N LEU A 320 -0.40 -6.51 -18.13
CA LEU A 320 -0.29 -5.31 -17.30
C LEU A 320 0.16 -4.13 -18.15
N SER A 321 -0.67 -3.07 -18.20
CA SER A 321 -0.38 -1.85 -18.96
C SER A 321 -0.64 -0.59 -18.12
N TYR A 322 0.03 0.51 -18.47
CA TYR A 322 -0.38 1.83 -17.99
C TYR A 322 -1.62 2.28 -18.78
N ALA A 323 -2.66 2.72 -18.09
CA ALA A 323 -3.82 3.36 -18.71
C ALA A 323 -3.70 4.89 -18.53
N PRO A 324 -3.82 5.70 -19.60
CA PRO A 324 -3.97 5.31 -21.01
C PRO A 324 -2.68 4.67 -21.57
N GLU A 325 -2.84 3.75 -22.54
CA GLU A 325 -1.74 2.98 -23.16
C GLU A 325 -0.62 3.92 -23.63
N TYR A 326 0.41 4.01 -22.80
CA TYR A 326 1.65 4.69 -23.14
C TYR A 326 2.68 3.61 -23.44
N ASP A 327 3.32 3.70 -24.61
CA ASP A 327 4.36 2.81 -25.16
C ASP A 327 5.69 2.89 -24.37
N ALA A 328 5.62 3.07 -23.06
CA ALA A 328 6.76 2.90 -22.17
C ALA A 328 6.72 1.49 -21.60
N LYS A 329 7.79 0.72 -21.81
CA LYS A 329 8.01 -0.56 -21.15
C LYS A 329 7.76 -0.40 -19.65
N LEU A 330 6.78 -1.15 -19.14
CA LEU A 330 6.40 -1.15 -17.75
C LEU A 330 7.58 -1.53 -16.85
N SER A 331 7.99 -0.64 -15.94
CA SER A 331 9.04 -0.92 -14.97
C SER A 331 8.42 -1.28 -13.62
N VAL A 332 8.51 -2.54 -13.22
CA VAL A 332 8.15 -2.99 -11.89
C VAL A 332 9.34 -2.71 -10.97
N ASP A 333 9.20 -1.70 -10.09
CA ASP A 333 10.25 -1.28 -9.15
C ASP A 333 9.63 -0.77 -7.85
N ASP A 334 10.06 -1.35 -6.73
CA ASP A 334 9.57 -1.08 -5.38
C ASP A 334 10.03 0.28 -4.85
N THR A 335 11.06 0.87 -5.46
CA THR A 335 11.64 2.15 -5.04
C THR A 335 11.04 3.37 -5.74
N GLY A 336 10.50 3.18 -6.95
CA GLY A 336 10.01 4.27 -7.80
C GLY A 336 8.54 4.62 -7.53
N SER A 337 7.63 3.71 -7.86
CA SER A 337 6.19 3.88 -7.68
C SER A 337 5.59 2.56 -7.22
N THR A 338 4.86 2.60 -6.12
CA THR A 338 4.10 1.45 -5.62
C THR A 338 2.88 1.16 -6.49
N PHE A 339 2.39 2.12 -7.28
CA PHE A 339 1.41 1.86 -8.32
C PHE A 339 2.11 1.42 -9.60
N VAL A 340 1.80 0.21 -10.05
CA VAL A 340 2.43 -0.41 -11.23
C VAL A 340 1.64 -0.09 -12.48
N GLY A 341 0.31 -0.22 -12.43
CA GLY A 341 -0.52 -0.05 -13.61
C GLY A 341 -1.87 -0.72 -13.47
N THR A 342 -2.51 -0.96 -14.62
CA THR A 342 -3.82 -1.57 -14.70
C THR A 342 -3.81 -2.92 -15.42
N LEU A 343 -4.17 -3.92 -14.63
CA LEU A 343 -4.93 -5.13 -14.93
C LEU A 343 -5.90 -5.18 -16.12
N GLN A 344 -5.53 -5.33 -17.40
CA GLN A 344 -6.50 -5.28 -18.53
C GLN A 344 -7.40 -4.01 -18.49
N GLY A 345 -6.84 -2.87 -18.06
CA GLY A 345 -7.59 -1.61 -17.88
C GLY A 345 -8.63 -1.60 -16.75
N ARG A 346 -8.71 -2.67 -15.93
CA ARG A 346 -9.73 -2.82 -14.87
C ARG A 346 -9.15 -2.87 -13.47
N TYR A 347 -8.15 -3.73 -13.22
CA TYR A 347 -7.60 -3.95 -11.88
C TYR A 347 -6.43 -3.03 -11.61
N LYS A 348 -6.50 -2.17 -10.61
CA LYS A 348 -5.36 -1.35 -10.20
C LYS A 348 -4.36 -2.21 -9.42
N VAL A 349 -3.15 -2.36 -9.93
CA VAL A 349 -2.11 -3.18 -9.32
C VAL A 349 -1.15 -2.30 -8.54
N TYR A 350 -1.01 -2.62 -7.25
CA TYR A 350 -0.09 -2.00 -6.32
C TYR A 350 0.92 -3.03 -5.81
N ILE A 351 2.15 -2.60 -5.55
CA ILE A 351 3.19 -3.41 -4.92
C ILE A 351 3.26 -3.07 -3.44
N ASP A 352 3.42 -4.10 -2.61
CA ASP A 352 3.85 -3.94 -1.23
C ASP A 352 5.39 -3.87 -1.15
N PRO A 353 6.00 -2.69 -0.90
CA PRO A 353 7.45 -2.55 -0.86
C PRO A 353 8.10 -3.27 0.34
N TYR A 354 7.29 -3.76 1.28
CA TYR A 354 7.73 -4.52 2.45
C TYR A 354 7.41 -6.02 2.34
N ALA A 355 6.97 -6.50 1.17
CA ALA A 355 6.91 -7.93 0.91
C ALA A 355 8.35 -8.49 0.86
N ALA A 356 8.60 -9.59 1.56
CA ALA A 356 9.91 -10.22 1.50
C ALA A 356 10.10 -10.87 0.13
N VAL A 357 11.26 -10.67 -0.51
CA VAL A 357 11.65 -11.42 -1.71
C VAL A 357 12.09 -12.81 -1.26
N ASN A 358 11.17 -13.76 -1.27
CA ASN A 358 11.39 -15.16 -0.93
C ASN A 358 10.44 -16.06 -1.73
N ASP A 359 10.55 -17.38 -1.56
CA ASP A 359 9.72 -18.36 -2.28
C ASP A 359 8.22 -18.28 -1.91
N VAL A 360 7.85 -17.48 -0.91
CA VAL A 360 6.47 -17.29 -0.45
C VAL A 360 5.98 -15.92 -0.90
N ASN A 361 5.55 -15.89 -2.16
CA ASN A 361 4.91 -14.72 -2.74
C ASN A 361 3.42 -14.67 -2.37
N HIS A 362 2.80 -13.50 -2.45
CA HIS A 362 1.37 -13.36 -2.19
C HIS A 362 0.75 -12.27 -3.04
N PHE A 363 -0.54 -12.41 -3.29
CA PHE A 363 -1.39 -11.33 -3.77
C PHE A 363 -2.67 -11.25 -2.97
N VAL A 364 -3.22 -10.04 -2.90
CA VAL A 364 -4.52 -9.73 -2.33
C VAL A 364 -5.36 -9.04 -3.37
N VAL A 365 -6.52 -9.60 -3.66
CA VAL A 365 -7.54 -8.95 -4.48
C VAL A 365 -8.53 -8.27 -3.55
N GLY A 366 -8.78 -6.99 -3.78
CA GLY A 366 -9.72 -6.17 -3.01
C GLY A 366 -10.79 -5.55 -3.88
N TYR A 367 -11.93 -5.23 -3.25
CA TYR A 367 -12.96 -4.38 -3.84
C TYR A 367 -13.10 -3.06 -3.06
N ARG A 368 -13.10 -1.96 -3.80
CA ARG A 368 -13.46 -0.61 -3.33
C ARG A 368 -14.33 0.07 -4.38
N GLY A 369 -15.55 0.46 -4.00
CA GLY A 369 -16.44 1.23 -4.86
C GLY A 369 -15.97 2.67 -5.09
N THR A 370 -16.69 3.38 -5.96
CA THR A 370 -16.45 4.82 -6.21
C THR A 370 -16.78 5.69 -4.99
N SER A 371 -17.69 5.21 -4.14
CA SER A 371 -18.08 5.86 -2.90
C SER A 371 -17.15 5.44 -1.75
N PRO A 372 -16.71 6.37 -0.88
CA PRO A 372 -15.94 6.03 0.32
C PRO A 372 -16.66 5.11 1.31
N TYR A 373 -17.99 5.00 1.21
CA TYR A 373 -18.83 4.10 2.02
C TYR A 373 -18.80 2.65 1.54
N ASP A 374 -18.32 2.42 0.31
CA ASP A 374 -18.31 1.11 -0.32
C ASP A 374 -16.88 0.52 -0.31
N ALA A 375 -16.38 0.25 0.88
CA ALA A 375 -15.07 -0.39 1.08
C ALA A 375 -15.17 -1.40 2.22
N GLY A 376 -14.35 -2.45 2.19
CA GLY A 376 -14.35 -3.47 3.25
C GLY A 376 -13.75 -3.01 4.58
N LEU A 377 -12.98 -1.92 4.56
CA LEU A 377 -12.28 -1.37 5.71
C LEU A 377 -12.38 0.16 5.65
N PHE A 378 -12.63 0.79 6.80
CA PHE A 378 -12.67 2.23 6.92
C PHE A 378 -11.52 2.74 7.80
N TYR A 379 -10.77 3.69 7.25
CA TYR A 379 -9.84 4.53 7.98
C TYR A 379 -10.54 5.84 8.35
N CYS A 380 -10.64 6.11 9.65
CA CYS A 380 -11.42 7.21 10.18
C CYS A 380 -10.53 8.23 10.90
N PRO A 381 -9.93 9.21 10.19
CA PRO A 381 -9.09 10.22 10.82
C PRO A 381 -9.94 11.16 11.69
N TYR A 382 -9.43 11.50 12.88
CA TYR A 382 -10.09 12.42 13.81
C TYR A 382 -9.24 13.69 14.04
N VAL A 383 -8.02 13.53 14.55
CA VAL A 383 -7.09 14.65 14.74
C VAL A 383 -5.95 14.48 13.74
N PRO A 384 -5.75 15.43 12.81
CA PRO A 384 -4.64 15.37 11.88
C PRO A 384 -3.31 15.44 12.63
N LEU A 385 -2.20 15.25 11.91
CA LEU A 385 -0.88 15.32 12.51
C LEU A 385 -0.62 16.72 13.09
N GLN A 386 -0.63 16.84 14.42
CA GLN A 386 -0.39 18.08 15.13
C GLN A 386 1.04 18.13 15.63
N MET A 387 1.74 19.23 15.32
CA MET A 387 3.08 19.50 15.81
C MET A 387 2.98 20.14 17.21
N LEU A 388 3.69 19.56 18.17
CA LEU A 388 3.80 20.04 19.54
C LEU A 388 5.26 20.43 19.80
N ARG A 389 5.44 21.59 20.43
CA ARG A 389 6.74 22.06 20.89
C ARG A 389 6.68 22.27 22.39
N ALA A 390 7.74 21.88 23.08
CA ALA A 390 7.91 22.12 24.50
C ALA A 390 9.38 22.38 24.78
N GLN A 391 9.66 23.11 25.86
CA GLN A 391 11.00 23.26 26.42
C GLN A 391 11.00 22.63 27.80
N ASP A 392 12.00 21.79 28.10
CA ASP A 392 12.12 21.19 29.43
C ASP A 392 12.53 22.25 30.45
N PRO A 393 11.78 22.44 31.56
CA PRO A 393 12.10 23.47 32.55
C PRO A 393 13.43 23.25 33.29
N ASN A 394 13.93 22.01 33.34
CA ASN A 394 15.14 21.69 34.09
C ASN A 394 16.41 21.79 33.23
N SER A 395 16.37 21.27 32.01
CA SER A 395 17.52 21.26 31.10
C SER A 395 17.52 22.37 30.05
N PHE A 396 16.41 23.11 29.94
CA PHE A 396 16.15 24.09 28.87
C PHE A 396 16.29 23.52 27.44
N GLN A 397 16.33 22.19 27.30
CA GLN A 397 16.45 21.54 26.00
C GLN A 397 15.11 21.55 25.26
N PRO A 398 15.10 21.87 23.95
CA PRO A 398 13.90 21.78 23.13
C PRO A 398 13.42 20.34 22.93
N LYS A 399 12.10 20.18 22.91
CA LYS A 399 11.40 18.94 22.59
C LYS A 399 10.37 19.23 21.51
N ILE A 400 10.38 18.39 20.49
CA ILE A 400 9.42 18.40 19.40
C ILE A 400 8.68 17.07 19.40
N GLY A 401 7.38 17.11 19.17
CA GLY A 401 6.59 15.91 19.04
C GLY A 401 5.47 16.07 18.04
N PHE A 402 4.97 14.93 17.58
CA PHE A 402 3.76 14.86 16.77
C PHE A 402 2.76 13.95 17.43
N GLN A 403 1.49 14.30 17.28
CA GLN A 403 0.37 13.47 17.71
C GLN A 403 -0.70 13.44 16.62
N THR A 404 -1.33 12.28 16.45
CA THR A 404 -2.52 12.12 15.61
C THR A 404 -3.50 11.16 16.29
N ARG A 405 -4.78 11.26 15.93
CA ARG A 405 -5.83 10.35 16.38
C ARG A 405 -6.68 9.89 15.20
N TYR A 406 -6.95 8.59 15.15
CA TYR A 406 -7.75 7.97 14.10
C TYR A 406 -8.35 6.64 14.60
N GLY A 407 -9.35 6.12 13.92
CA GLY A 407 -9.91 4.78 14.14
C GLY A 407 -9.81 3.93 12.88
N ILE A 408 -9.77 2.61 13.05
CA ILE A 408 -9.90 1.64 11.96
C ILE A 408 -11.02 0.68 12.32
N VAL A 409 -11.91 0.42 11.37
CA VAL A 409 -13.06 -0.45 11.57
C VAL A 409 -13.36 -1.24 10.30
N THR A 410 -13.87 -2.45 10.43
CA THR A 410 -14.39 -3.23 9.30
C THR A 410 -15.77 -2.73 8.88
N ASN A 411 -16.11 -2.93 7.61
CA ASN A 411 -17.46 -2.64 7.13
C ASN A 411 -18.49 -3.53 7.87
N PRO A 412 -19.64 -3.00 8.31
CA PRO A 412 -20.70 -3.81 8.93
C PRO A 412 -21.15 -5.02 8.08
N PHE A 413 -21.01 -4.94 6.75
CA PHE A 413 -21.31 -6.00 5.79
C PHE A 413 -20.08 -6.83 5.39
N ALA A 414 -18.96 -6.73 6.11
CA ALA A 414 -17.71 -7.39 5.72
C ALA A 414 -17.72 -8.91 5.91
N ASN A 415 -18.50 -9.44 6.87
CA ASN A 415 -18.50 -10.86 7.21
C ASN A 415 -19.45 -11.68 6.35
N ALA A 416 -19.22 -12.99 6.30
CA ALA A 416 -20.03 -13.92 5.52
C ALA A 416 -21.49 -14.04 5.91
N ASP A 417 -21.84 -13.69 7.15
CA ASP A 417 -23.23 -13.65 7.62
C ASP A 417 -23.85 -12.25 7.48
N GLY A 418 -23.14 -11.30 6.87
CA GLY A 418 -23.57 -9.91 6.74
C GLY A 418 -23.60 -9.14 8.06
N THR A 419 -23.29 -9.77 9.21
CA THR A 419 -23.23 -9.18 10.55
C THR A 419 -21.80 -9.06 11.05
N ALA A 420 -21.23 -7.86 10.97
CA ALA A 420 -19.97 -7.53 11.63
C ALA A 420 -20.18 -6.40 12.65
N ASP A 421 -19.70 -6.60 13.87
CA ASP A 421 -19.71 -5.59 14.95
C ASP A 421 -18.62 -4.51 14.74
N GLY A 422 -18.06 -4.40 13.54
CA GLY A 422 -16.91 -3.55 13.20
C GLY A 422 -15.56 -4.05 13.68
N THR A 423 -15.52 -5.19 14.38
CA THR A 423 -14.29 -5.79 14.84
C THR A 423 -13.47 -6.34 13.68
N ILE A 424 -12.15 -6.23 13.79
CA ILE A 424 -11.22 -6.81 12.82
C ILE A 424 -11.03 -8.28 13.22
N VAL A 425 -11.67 -9.18 12.49
CA VAL A 425 -11.57 -10.63 12.70
C VAL A 425 -10.68 -11.23 11.62
N THR A 426 -9.88 -12.23 12.00
CA THR A 426 -9.00 -12.94 11.09
C THR A 426 -9.81 -13.60 9.97
N ARG A 427 -9.39 -13.37 8.72
CA ARG A 427 -9.95 -14.01 7.51
C ARG A 427 -11.48 -13.94 7.35
N ALA A 428 -12.11 -12.88 7.85
CA ALA A 428 -13.57 -12.73 7.79
C ALA A 428 -14.04 -11.75 6.72
N ASN A 429 -13.18 -10.83 6.28
CA ASN A 429 -13.57 -9.73 5.40
C ASN A 429 -13.69 -10.15 3.93
N GLN A 430 -14.92 -10.28 3.45
CA GLN A 430 -15.25 -10.74 2.10
C GLN A 430 -14.88 -9.76 0.98
N TYR A 431 -14.57 -8.50 1.31
CA TYR A 431 -14.10 -7.51 0.33
C TYR A 431 -12.67 -7.75 -0.12
N TYR A 432 -11.89 -8.54 0.64
CA TYR A 432 -10.51 -8.84 0.35
C TYR A 432 -10.28 -10.34 0.33
N ARG A 433 -9.49 -10.82 -0.64
CA ARG A 433 -9.05 -12.21 -0.72
C ARG A 433 -7.54 -12.29 -0.84
N ILE A 434 -6.91 -13.06 0.03
CA ILE A 434 -5.47 -13.29 0.03
C ILE A 434 -5.15 -14.69 -0.50
N VAL A 435 -4.15 -14.77 -1.37
CA VAL A 435 -3.64 -16.03 -1.94
C VAL A 435 -2.12 -16.02 -1.86
N ASN A 436 -1.57 -17.14 -1.40
CA ASN A 436 -0.14 -17.38 -1.48
C ASN A 436 0.21 -17.95 -2.84
N VAL A 437 1.24 -17.43 -3.50
CA VAL A 437 1.75 -17.90 -4.78
C VAL A 437 3.04 -18.66 -4.55
N ARG A 438 3.16 -19.85 -5.14
CA ARG A 438 4.35 -20.70 -5.06
C ARG A 438 4.90 -21.01 -6.44
N ASN A 439 6.19 -21.34 -6.49
CA ASN A 439 6.90 -21.77 -7.70
C ASN A 439 6.79 -20.74 -8.84
N LEU A 440 7.07 -19.47 -8.50
CA LEU A 440 7.16 -18.40 -9.51
C LEU A 440 8.38 -18.58 -10.44
N MET A 441 9.35 -19.41 -10.04
CA MET A 441 10.50 -19.91 -10.80
C MET A 441 10.88 -21.32 -10.38
#